data_AF-A0AAN7YCU0-F1
#
_entry.id   AF-A0AAN7YCU0-F1
#
_cell.length_a   1.000
_cell.length_b   1.000
_cell.length_c   1.000
_cell.angle_alpha   90.00
_cell.angle_beta   90.00
_cell.angle_gamma   90.00
#
_symmetry.space_group_name_H-M   'P 1'
#
loop_
_entity.id
_entity.type
_entity.pdbx_description
1 polymer ?
#
loop_
_entity_poly.entity_id
_entity_poly.type
_entity_poly.pdbx_seq_one_letter_code
_entity_poly.pdbx_strand_id
1 'polypeptide(L)'
;MVPVIAAEFAPKHLRGRLGACFQLFFASGVTLSYWVAYAASAGVSSASSTQWMIPVGLQFVPGGLLGLGMLLIKESPRWLAQKDRNEEAYQSLLWVRGDESPEVAVQLHDESNHSLQHRKYRLENFPMFGIFNLANIVHVRYLVKETNGKSLEEMKVVFGTVDSLPAGMSRRTDDGGDQR
;
A
#
# COMPACT_ATOMS: atom_id res chain seq x y z
N MET A 1 4.69 -1.94 6.70
CA MET A 1 6.06 -2.16 7.24
C MET A 1 6.19 -1.69 8.68
N VAL A 2 5.64 -0.53 9.06
CA VAL A 2 5.54 -0.06 10.46
C VAL A 2 4.84 -1.04 11.43
N PRO A 3 3.68 -1.66 11.10
CA PRO A 3 2.98 -2.52 12.06
C PRO A 3 3.70 -3.85 12.34
N VAL A 4 4.59 -4.32 11.45
CA VAL A 4 5.37 -5.54 11.67
C VAL A 4 6.51 -5.29 12.65
N ILE A 5 7.22 -4.17 12.49
CA ILE A 5 8.31 -3.80 13.39
C ILE A 5 7.75 -3.42 14.78
N ALA A 6 6.66 -2.64 14.83
CA ALA A 6 5.98 -2.31 16.08
C ALA A 6 5.41 -3.55 16.77
N ALA A 7 4.93 -4.54 16.00
CA ALA A 7 4.48 -5.83 16.51
C ALA A 7 5.59 -6.69 17.13
N GLU A 8 6.81 -6.58 16.58
CA GLU A 8 7.99 -7.32 17.03
C GLU A 8 8.59 -6.69 18.30
N PHE A 9 8.51 -5.37 18.46
CA PHE A 9 8.98 -4.66 19.65
C PHE A 9 7.95 -4.55 20.79
N ALA A 10 6.67 -4.74 20.50
CA ALA A 10 5.62 -4.53 21.50
C ALA A 10 5.51 -5.70 22.50
N PRO A 11 5.52 -5.43 23.82
CA PRO A 11 5.09 -6.38 24.83
C PRO A 11 3.68 -6.92 24.51
N LYS A 12 3.43 -8.21 24.77
CA LYS A 12 2.16 -8.91 24.43
C LYS A 12 0.89 -8.15 24.88
N HIS A 13 0.98 -7.33 25.93
CA HIS A 13 -0.12 -6.56 26.50
C HIS A 13 -0.33 -5.14 25.89
N LEU A 14 0.63 -4.59 25.13
CA LEU A 14 0.54 -3.22 24.57
C LEU A 14 0.43 -3.16 23.04
N ARG A 15 0.59 -4.30 22.36
CA ARG A 15 0.62 -4.38 20.90
C ARG A 15 -0.63 -3.81 20.22
N GLY A 16 -1.81 -4.06 20.79
CA GLY A 16 -3.07 -3.50 20.29
C GLY A 16 -3.18 -1.98 20.50
N ARG A 17 -2.67 -1.47 21.63
CA ARG A 17 -2.70 -0.04 21.96
C ARG A 17 -1.76 0.77 21.07
N LEU A 18 -0.54 0.27 20.82
CA LEU A 18 0.41 0.89 19.91
C LEU A 18 -0.14 0.97 18.47
N GLY A 19 -0.77 -0.11 18.00
CA GLY A 19 -1.43 -0.12 16.69
C GLY A 19 -2.59 0.87 16.61
N ALA A 20 -3.44 0.94 17.64
CA ALA A 20 -4.54 1.89 17.71
C ALA A 20 -4.04 3.34 17.75
N CYS A 21 -3.00 3.64 18.54
CA CYS A 21 -2.38 4.96 18.56
C CYS A 21 -1.82 5.36 17.19
N PHE A 22 -1.13 4.45 16.50
CA PHE A 22 -0.63 4.72 15.14
C PHE A 22 -1.78 5.04 14.17
N GLN A 23 -2.87 4.27 14.23
CA GLN A 23 -4.06 4.52 13.41
C GLN A 23 -4.71 5.88 13.73
N LEU A 24 -4.77 6.28 15.00
CA LEU A 24 -5.31 7.58 15.41
C LEU A 24 -4.43 8.74 14.94
N PHE A 25 -3.10 8.61 15.04
CA PHE A 25 -2.17 9.60 14.49
C PHE A 25 -2.27 9.70 12.97
N PHE A 26 -2.41 8.57 12.28
CA PHE A 26 -2.63 8.54 10.84
C PHE A 26 -3.94 9.23 10.45
N ALA A 27 -5.05 8.87 11.11
CA ALA A 27 -6.36 9.45 10.85
C ALA A 27 -6.39 10.96 11.10
N SER A 28 -5.86 11.42 12.23
CA SER A 28 -5.77 12.85 12.56
C SER A 28 -4.87 13.62 11.59
N GLY A 29 -3.76 13.04 11.14
CA GLY A 29 -2.89 13.63 10.11
C GLY A 29 -3.60 13.82 8.77
N VAL A 30 -4.38 12.83 8.34
CA VAL A 30 -5.21 12.94 7.12
C VAL A 30 -6.28 14.02 7.29
N THR A 31 -6.97 14.06 8.44
CA THR A 31 -7.97 15.11 8.72
C THR A 31 -7.32 16.50 8.65
N LEU A 32 -6.16 16.70 9.27
CA LEU A 32 -5.46 17.98 9.25
C LEU A 32 -5.03 18.39 7.83
N SER A 33 -4.63 17.44 6.99
CA SER A 33 -4.33 17.69 5.57
C SER A 33 -5.54 18.25 4.80
N TYR A 34 -6.73 17.69 5.02
CA TYR A 34 -7.96 18.21 4.43
C TYR A 34 -8.31 19.63 4.92
N TRP A 35 -8.11 19.92 6.21
CA TRP A 35 -8.30 21.26 6.75
C TRP A 35 -7.33 22.28 6.15
N VAL A 36 -6.07 21.91 5.95
CA VAL A 36 -5.07 22.78 5.30
C VAL A 36 -5.41 23.01 3.83
N ALA A 37 -5.87 21.98 3.11
CA ALA A 37 -6.32 22.12 1.73
C ALA A 37 -7.53 23.05 1.61
N TYR A 38 -8.48 22.94 2.55
CA TYR A 38 -9.62 23.86 2.64
C TYR A 38 -9.17 25.29 2.93
N ALA A 39 -8.29 25.50 3.92
CA ALA A 39 -7.77 26.83 4.25
C ALA A 39 -7.00 27.48 3.08
N ALA A 40 -6.22 26.69 2.34
CA ALA A 40 -5.53 27.14 1.13
C ALA A 40 -6.52 27.54 0.02
N SER A 41 -7.66 26.87 -0.09
CA SER A 41 -8.70 27.20 -1.06
C SER A 41 -9.54 28.44 -0.68
N ALA A 42 -9.67 28.74 0.61
CA ALA A 42 -10.45 29.88 1.10
C ALA A 42 -9.61 31.18 1.18
N GLY A 43 -8.30 31.09 1.38
CA GLY A 43 -7.41 32.24 1.60
C GLY A 43 -6.61 32.73 0.38
N VAL A 44 -6.55 31.96 -0.71
CA VAL A 44 -5.72 32.27 -1.89
C VAL A 44 -6.59 32.32 -3.14
N SER A 45 -6.46 33.38 -3.92
CA SER A 45 -7.18 33.54 -5.20
C SER A 45 -6.80 32.42 -6.17
N SER A 46 -7.79 31.77 -6.81
CA SER A 46 -7.66 30.57 -7.67
C SER A 46 -6.70 30.67 -8.87
N ALA A 47 -6.05 31.82 -9.08
CA ALA A 47 -5.14 32.09 -10.19
C ALA A 47 -3.65 31.88 -9.83
N SER A 48 -3.30 31.64 -8.55
CA SER A 48 -1.90 31.51 -8.15
C SER A 48 -1.47 30.04 -8.02
N SER A 49 -0.36 29.68 -8.69
CA SER A 49 0.29 28.35 -8.57
C SER A 49 0.70 27.99 -7.14
N THR A 50 0.66 28.93 -6.20
CA THR A 50 0.95 28.70 -4.79
C THR A 50 -0.12 27.84 -4.08
N GLN A 51 -1.36 27.78 -4.58
CA GLN A 51 -2.48 27.09 -3.91
C GLN A 51 -2.25 25.57 -3.75
N TRP A 52 -1.64 24.91 -4.74
CA TRP A 52 -1.36 23.48 -4.68
C TRP A 52 0.01 23.17 -4.05
N MET A 53 0.95 24.11 -4.09
CA MET A 53 2.29 23.94 -3.50
C MET A 53 2.26 23.97 -1.97
N ILE A 54 1.38 24.78 -1.36
CA ILE A 54 1.25 24.87 0.11
C ILE A 54 0.93 23.51 0.76
N PRO A 55 -0.14 22.78 0.35
CA PRO A 55 -0.45 21.49 0.96
C PRO A 55 0.61 20.42 0.66
N VAL A 56 1.25 20.45 -0.51
CA VAL A 56 2.33 19.52 -0.88
C VAL A 56 3.60 19.80 -0.05
N GLY A 57 3.99 21.07 0.07
CA GLY A 57 5.13 21.52 0.87
C GLY A 57 4.96 21.17 2.36
N LEU A 58 3.75 21.34 2.89
CA LEU A 58 3.47 21.01 4.28
C LEU A 58 3.56 19.50 4.56
N GLN A 59 3.24 18.64 3.60
CA GLN A 59 3.38 17.17 3.74
C GLN A 59 4.84 16.71 3.87
N PHE A 60 5.79 17.47 3.31
CA PHE A 60 7.22 17.17 3.47
C PHE A 60 7.72 17.41 4.89
N VAL A 61 7.07 18.25 5.70
CA VAL A 61 7.49 18.52 7.08
C VAL A 61 7.35 17.28 7.99
N PRO A 62 6.17 16.66 8.15
CA PRO A 62 6.04 15.43 8.94
C PRO A 62 6.73 14.25 8.26
N GLY A 63 6.74 14.18 6.93
CA GLY A 63 7.46 13.14 6.19
C GLY A 63 8.97 13.19 6.39
N GLY A 64 9.55 14.40 6.38
CA GLY A 64 10.97 14.63 6.65
C GLY A 64 11.32 14.37 8.11
N LEU A 65 10.47 14.79 9.06
CA LEU A 65 10.65 14.50 10.48
C LEU A 65 10.65 12.98 10.76
N LEU A 66 9.71 12.24 10.17
CA LEU A 66 9.69 10.78 10.27
C LEU A 66 10.90 10.14 9.58
N GLY A 67 11.29 10.64 8.41
CA GLY A 67 12.48 10.17 7.69
C GLY A 67 13.77 10.33 8.52
N LEU A 68 13.94 11.49 9.16
CA LEU A 68 15.04 11.73 10.10
C LEU A 68 14.94 10.83 11.34
N GLY A 69 13.73 10.65 11.87
CA GLY A 69 13.50 9.72 12.99
C GLY A 69 13.85 8.27 12.65
N MET A 70 13.69 7.86 11.40
CA MET A 70 14.01 6.51 10.94
C MET A 70 15.53 6.23 10.93
N LEU A 71 16.37 7.26 10.84
CA LEU A 71 17.82 7.13 10.95
C LEU A 71 18.28 6.84 12.39
N LEU A 72 17.47 7.15 13.40
CA LEU A 72 17.79 6.93 14.82
C LEU A 72 17.28 5.58 15.34
N ILE A 73 16.44 4.87 14.57
CA ILE A 73 15.83 3.61 14.99
C ILE A 73 16.76 2.44 14.65
N LYS A 74 17.05 1.59 15.64
CA LYS A 74 17.83 0.37 15.45
C LYS A 74 17.02 -0.69 14.70
N GLU A 75 17.69 -1.48 13.87
CA GLU A 75 17.04 -2.49 13.02
C GLU A 75 16.30 -3.55 13.86
N SER A 76 15.24 -4.14 13.30
CA SER A 76 14.47 -5.18 13.98
C SER A 76 15.35 -6.40 14.30
N PRO A 77 15.33 -6.90 15.55
CA PRO A 77 16.09 -8.06 15.97
C PRO A 77 15.73 -9.32 15.17
N ARG A 78 14.48 -9.48 14.74
CA ARG A 78 14.05 -10.63 13.92
C ARG A 78 14.56 -10.57 12.49
N TRP A 79 14.76 -9.37 11.96
CA TRP A 79 15.38 -9.18 10.65
C TRP A 79 16.88 -9.45 10.73
N LEU A 80 17.55 -8.96 11.78
CA LEU A 80 18.96 -9.22 12.04
C LEU A 80 19.25 -10.72 12.25
N ALA A 81 18.38 -11.42 12.99
CA ALA A 81 18.45 -12.87 13.16
C ALA A 81 18.29 -13.64 11.84
N GLN A 82 17.45 -13.16 10.91
CA GLN A 82 17.31 -13.77 9.56
C GLN A 82 18.54 -13.58 8.67
N LYS A 83 19.39 -12.60 9.00
CA LYS A 83 20.64 -12.27 8.29
C LYS A 83 21.89 -12.86 8.97
N ASP A 84 21.71 -13.78 9.92
CA ASP A 84 22.77 -14.40 10.72
C ASP A 84 23.60 -13.38 11.56
N ARG A 85 23.08 -12.17 11.77
CA ARG A 85 23.71 -11.09 12.58
C ARG A 85 23.22 -11.15 14.04
N ASN A 86 23.52 -12.25 14.73
CA ASN A 86 22.98 -12.53 16.07
C ASN A 86 23.42 -11.53 17.15
N GLU A 87 24.66 -11.03 17.08
CA GLU A 87 25.19 -10.06 18.05
C GLU A 87 24.43 -8.72 18.00
N GLU A 88 24.18 -8.23 16.80
CA GLU A 88 23.43 -6.98 16.60
C GLU A 88 21.96 -7.14 16.96
N ALA A 89 21.40 -8.33 16.72
CA ALA A 89 20.06 -8.68 17.14
C ALA A 89 19.94 -8.66 18.68
N TYR A 90 20.95 -9.16 19.40
CA TYR A 90 21.05 -9.10 20.86
C TYR A 90 21.09 -7.67 21.37
N GLN A 91 21.97 -6.84 20.80
CA GLN A 91 22.04 -5.42 21.13
C GLN A 91 20.71 -4.69 20.85
N SER A 92 19.96 -5.09 19.82
CA SER A 92 18.65 -4.47 19.51
C SER A 92 17.56 -4.89 20.49
N LEU A 93 17.57 -6.17 20.92
CA LEU A 93 16.66 -6.67 21.96
C LEU A 93 16.92 -5.98 23.31
N LEU A 94 18.18 -5.81 23.68
CA LEU A 94 18.60 -5.09 24.89
C LEU A 94 18.09 -3.65 24.88
N TRP A 95 18.20 -2.94 23.75
CA TRP A 95 17.72 -1.56 23.62
C TRP A 95 16.20 -1.45 23.81
N VAL A 96 15.43 -2.45 23.37
CA VAL A 96 13.96 -2.43 23.50
C VAL A 96 13.46 -2.88 24.86
N ARG A 97 14.13 -3.84 25.51
CA ARG A 97 13.70 -4.36 26.83
C ARG A 97 14.33 -3.66 28.01
N GLY A 98 15.53 -3.10 27.84
CA GLY A 98 16.27 -2.44 28.91
C GLY A 98 16.75 -3.38 30.02
N ASP A 99 16.83 -4.69 29.77
CA ASP A 99 17.24 -5.71 30.75
C ASP A 99 18.20 -6.72 30.11
N GLU A 100 19.28 -7.07 30.83
CA GLU A 100 20.34 -8.00 30.44
C GLU A 100 20.13 -9.41 31.04
N SER A 101 18.90 -9.74 31.40
CA SER A 101 18.56 -11.06 31.91
C SER A 101 18.96 -12.18 30.92
N PRO A 102 19.50 -13.32 31.40
CA PRO A 102 19.81 -14.48 30.55
C PRO A 102 18.60 -15.02 29.76
N GLU A 103 17.38 -14.69 30.19
CA GLU A 103 16.13 -15.01 29.49
C GLU A 103 16.05 -14.34 28.11
N VAL A 104 16.64 -13.14 27.95
CA VAL A 104 16.72 -12.40 26.69
C VAL A 104 17.57 -13.14 25.66
N ALA A 105 18.70 -13.73 26.09
CA ALA A 105 19.58 -14.50 25.22
C ALA A 105 18.93 -15.81 24.75
N VAL A 106 18.25 -16.51 25.65
CA VAL A 106 17.50 -17.74 25.33
C VAL A 106 16.37 -17.45 24.34
N GLN A 107 15.62 -16.37 24.56
CA GLN A 107 14.54 -15.98 23.65
C GLN A 107 15.06 -15.65 22.25
N LEU A 108 16.21 -14.98 22.13
CA LEU A 108 16.80 -14.67 20.83
C LEU A 108 17.18 -15.92 20.05
N HIS A 109 17.69 -16.92 20.76
CA HIS A 109 18.01 -18.22 20.19
C HIS A 109 16.76 -18.99 19.74
N ASP A 110 15.66 -18.87 20.47
CA ASP A 110 14.37 -19.49 20.10
C ASP A 110 13.74 -18.77 18.90
N GLU A 111 13.75 -17.43 18.90
CA GLU A 111 13.23 -16.61 17.80
C GLU A 111 14.01 -16.80 16.50
N SER A 112 15.34 -16.93 16.58
CA SER A 112 16.18 -17.22 15.42
C SER A 112 15.82 -18.57 14.82
N ASN A 113 15.75 -19.63 15.63
CA ASN A 113 15.35 -20.97 15.20
C ASN A 113 13.95 -21.00 14.59
N HIS A 114 12.99 -20.33 15.22
CA HIS A 114 11.62 -20.24 14.73
C HIS A 114 11.53 -19.48 13.40
N SER A 115 12.32 -18.41 13.22
CA SER A 115 12.38 -17.67 11.96
C SER A 115 12.96 -18.50 10.81
N LEU A 116 13.94 -19.37 11.10
CA LEU A 116 14.51 -20.30 10.12
C LEU A 116 13.50 -21.40 9.73
N GLN A 117 12.72 -21.91 10.69
CA GLN A 117 11.64 -22.85 10.40
C GLN A 117 10.58 -22.22 9.50
N HIS A 118 10.11 -21.01 9.82
CA HIS A 118 9.16 -20.29 8.96
C HIS A 118 9.69 -20.05 7.54
N ARG A 119 10.99 -19.80 7.37
CA ARG A 119 11.62 -19.67 6.05
C ARG A 119 11.58 -21.00 5.29
N LYS A 120 11.86 -22.13 5.95
CA LYS A 120 11.75 -23.47 5.36
C LYS A 120 10.32 -23.76 4.89
N TYR A 121 9.32 -23.57 5.76
CA TYR A 121 7.91 -23.78 5.38
C TYR A 121 7.45 -22.85 4.27
N ARG A 122 7.88 -21.58 4.28
CA ARG A 122 7.54 -20.65 3.21
C ARG A 122 8.12 -21.08 1.87
N LEU A 123 9.35 -21.58 1.83
CA LEU A 123 9.99 -22.07 0.61
C LEU A 123 9.33 -23.36 0.10
N GLU A 124 8.94 -24.25 1.01
CA GLU A 124 8.26 -25.51 0.68
C GLU A 124 6.83 -25.29 0.16
N ASN A 125 6.12 -24.28 0.68
CA ASN A 125 4.77 -23.91 0.23
C ASN A 125 4.76 -22.88 -0.93
N PHE A 126 5.88 -22.22 -1.21
CA PHE A 126 6.03 -21.28 -2.34
C PHE A 126 5.59 -21.84 -3.71
N PRO A 127 5.90 -23.10 -4.09
CA PRO A 127 5.43 -23.67 -5.36
C PRO A 127 3.89 -23.75 -5.47
N MET A 128 3.15 -23.79 -4.36
CA MET A 128 1.68 -23.86 -4.38
C MET A 128 1.06 -22.61 -5.01
N PHE A 129 1.60 -21.42 -4.75
CA PHE A 129 1.14 -20.17 -5.38
C PHE A 129 1.45 -20.11 -6.88
N GLY A 130 2.59 -20.69 -7.30
CA GLY A 130 2.95 -20.80 -8.72
C GLY A 130 2.03 -21.75 -9.48
N ILE A 131 1.73 -22.91 -8.89
CA ILE A 131 0.79 -23.89 -9.45
C ILE A 131 -0.62 -23.28 -9.55
N PHE A 132 -1.08 -22.56 -8.52
CA PHE A 132 -2.39 -21.89 -8.53
C PHE A 132 -2.48 -20.79 -9.59
N ASN A 133 -1.43 -19.98 -9.79
CA ASN A 133 -1.40 -18.95 -10.83
C ASN A 133 -1.39 -19.56 -12.23
N LEU A 134 -0.62 -20.61 -12.47
CA LEU A 134 -0.62 -21.35 -13.74
C LEU A 134 -1.98 -21.99 -14.02
N ALA A 135 -2.60 -22.60 -13.01
CA ALA A 135 -3.95 -23.15 -13.12
C ALA A 135 -4.98 -22.06 -13.48
N ASN A 136 -4.88 -20.87 -12.89
CA ASN A 136 -5.73 -19.73 -13.26
C ASN A 136 -5.47 -19.22 -14.68
N ILE A 137 -4.21 -19.16 -15.13
CA ILE A 137 -3.89 -18.76 -16.51
C ILE A 137 -4.45 -19.77 -17.50
N VAL A 138 -4.32 -21.07 -17.24
CA VAL A 138 -4.92 -22.14 -18.06
C VAL A 138 -6.44 -22.03 -18.02
N HIS A 139 -7.04 -21.86 -16.84
CA HIS A 139 -8.47 -21.67 -16.69
C HIS A 139 -8.95 -20.46 -17.51
N VAL A 140 -8.33 -19.28 -17.37
CA VAL A 140 -8.68 -18.10 -18.16
C VAL A 140 -8.48 -18.35 -19.66
N ARG A 141 -7.38 -18.97 -20.07
CA ARG A 141 -7.09 -19.25 -21.48
C ARG A 141 -8.12 -20.19 -22.13
N TYR A 142 -8.62 -21.17 -21.38
CA TYR A 142 -9.53 -22.20 -21.90
C TYR A 142 -11.02 -21.87 -21.66
N LEU A 143 -11.37 -21.17 -20.59
CA LEU A 143 -12.75 -20.77 -20.27
C LEU A 143 -13.12 -19.38 -20.82
N VAL A 144 -12.15 -18.47 -21.01
CA VAL A 144 -12.38 -17.11 -21.56
C VAL A 144 -12.00 -17.07 -23.06
N LYS A 145 -12.46 -18.07 -23.83
CA LYS A 145 -12.31 -18.09 -25.29
C LYS A 145 -13.41 -17.29 -26.01
N GLU A 146 -14.47 -16.89 -25.31
CA GLU A 146 -15.65 -16.19 -25.84
C GLU A 146 -15.47 -14.66 -26.06
N THR A 147 -14.37 -14.05 -25.59
CA THR A 147 -14.08 -12.61 -25.81
C THR A 147 -12.89 -12.37 -26.74
N ASN A 148 -12.65 -13.27 -27.69
CA ASN A 148 -11.74 -13.02 -28.81
C ASN A 148 -12.51 -13.20 -30.12
N GLY A 149 -13.18 -12.14 -30.57
CA GLY A 149 -13.73 -12.12 -31.94
C GLY A 149 -15.00 -11.31 -32.17
N LYS A 150 -15.69 -10.83 -31.13
CA LYS A 150 -16.88 -9.96 -31.34
C LYS A 150 -16.52 -8.49 -31.20
N SER A 151 -16.77 -7.73 -32.26
CA SER A 151 -16.69 -6.26 -32.25
C SER A 151 -17.68 -5.69 -31.22
N LEU A 152 -17.32 -4.57 -30.57
CA LEU A 152 -18.06 -3.92 -29.47
C LEU A 152 -19.56 -3.67 -29.75
N GLU A 153 -19.97 -3.71 -31.00
CA GLU A 153 -21.36 -3.52 -31.43
C GLU A 153 -22.25 -4.74 -31.15
N GLU A 154 -21.71 -5.96 -31.24
CA GLU A 154 -22.48 -7.19 -30.95
C GLU A 154 -22.71 -7.39 -29.45
N MET A 155 -21.86 -6.80 -28.60
CA MET A 155 -22.00 -6.85 -27.14
C MET A 155 -23.15 -5.96 -26.66
N LYS A 156 -23.40 -4.81 -27.30
CA LYS A 156 -24.51 -3.90 -26.96
C LYS A 156 -25.88 -4.48 -27.31
N VAL A 157 -25.96 -5.35 -28.31
CA VAL A 157 -27.18 -6.05 -28.72
C VAL A 157 -27.57 -7.14 -27.72
N VAL A 158 -26.59 -7.86 -27.16
CA VAL A 158 -26.82 -8.90 -26.13
C VAL A 158 -27.29 -8.29 -24.79
N PHE A 159 -26.87 -7.07 -24.47
CA PHE A 159 -27.30 -6.32 -23.28
C PHE A 159 -28.48 -5.36 -23.52
N GLY A 160 -29.14 -5.45 -24.68
CA GLY A 160 -30.48 -4.91 -24.90
C GLY A 160 -30.64 -3.39 -24.76
N THR A 161 -29.64 -2.57 -25.13
CA THR A 161 -29.72 -1.10 -24.97
C THR A 161 -29.76 -0.34 -26.28
N VAL A 162 -30.61 -0.75 -27.24
CA VAL A 162 -31.15 0.17 -28.27
C VAL A 162 -32.39 -0.46 -28.91
N ASP A 163 -33.54 -0.22 -28.29
CA ASP A 163 -34.79 -0.11 -29.02
C ASP A 163 -34.73 1.14 -29.91
N SER A 164 -34.90 0.93 -31.22
CA SER A 164 -35.39 1.86 -32.24
C SER A 164 -34.87 3.32 -32.26
N LEU A 165 -34.00 3.62 -33.23
CA LEU A 165 -34.05 4.91 -33.92
C LEU A 165 -34.27 4.64 -35.42
N PRO A 166 -35.42 5.05 -36.00
CA PRO A 166 -35.79 4.69 -37.36
C PRO A 166 -35.04 5.53 -38.40
N ALA A 167 -34.92 4.94 -39.59
CA ALA A 167 -34.35 5.54 -40.78
C ALA A 167 -34.98 6.90 -41.13
N GLY A 168 -34.13 7.90 -41.39
CA GLY A 168 -34.52 9.16 -42.02
C GLY A 168 -34.63 10.36 -41.07
N MET A 169 -33.50 10.95 -40.71
CA MET A 169 -33.46 12.38 -40.39
C MET A 169 -32.18 13.02 -40.92
N SER A 170 -32.28 13.43 -42.19
CA SER A 170 -31.44 14.45 -42.80
C SER A 170 -31.93 15.83 -42.34
N ARG A 171 -30.97 16.78 -42.22
CA ARG A 171 -31.01 18.24 -41.91
C ARG A 171 -30.21 18.52 -40.64
N ARG A 172 -29.35 19.54 -40.56
CA ARG A 172 -29.07 20.74 -41.38
C ARG A 172 -27.73 21.28 -40.85
N THR A 173 -26.75 21.56 -41.72
CA THR A 173 -26.25 22.91 -42.01
C THR A 173 -26.01 23.80 -40.77
N ASP A 174 -24.75 24.09 -40.44
CA ASP A 174 -24.17 25.40 -40.76
C ASP A 174 -22.66 25.48 -40.51
N ASP A 175 -22.08 26.49 -41.15
CA ASP A 175 -20.70 27.00 -41.16
C ASP A 175 -19.66 26.23 -42.00
N GLY A 176 -19.01 26.82 -43.00
CA GLY A 176 -18.85 28.24 -43.32
C GLY A 176 -17.37 28.56 -43.49
N GLY A 177 -16.89 28.48 -44.73
CA GLY A 177 -15.63 29.12 -45.14
C GLY A 177 -14.46 28.17 -45.43
N ASP A 178 -14.28 27.81 -46.69
CA ASP A 178 -12.98 27.99 -47.32
C ASP A 178 -13.15 28.29 -48.82
N GLN A 179 -12.51 29.37 -49.25
CA GLN A 179 -12.54 29.92 -50.59
C GLN A 179 -11.33 29.39 -51.38
N ARG A 180 -11.56 28.74 -52.51
CA ARG A 180 -10.81 28.96 -53.78
C ARG A 180 -11.38 28.13 -54.93
#